data_AF-A0A484U4M9-F1
#
_entry.id   AF-A0A484U4M9-F1
#
_cell.length_a   1.000
_cell.length_b   1.000
_cell.length_c   1.000
_cell.angle_alpha   90.00
_cell.angle_beta   90.00
_cell.angle_gamma   90.00
#
_symmetry.space_group_name_H-M   'P 1'
#
loop_
_entity.id
_entity.type
_entity.pdbx_description
1 polymer ?
#
loop_
_entity_poly.entity_id
_entity_poly.type
_entity_poly.pdbx_seq_one_letter_code
_entity_poly.pdbx_strand_id
1 'polypeptide(L)' 'MPSSRDVYLRLEDPAGKRKPVITQHLAWDPERFVQSQMQAHMDVKDEADRRIVTPATRAEYLAQHQKAN' A
#
# COMPACT_ATOMS: atom_id res chain seq x y z
N MET A 1 23.77 2.13 12.12
CA MET A 1 23.15 3.22 11.33
C MET A 1 21.73 2.77 11.00
N PRO A 2 20.68 3.57 11.22
CA PRO A 2 19.35 3.19 10.75
C PRO A 2 19.37 3.18 9.22
N SER A 3 19.10 2.02 8.64
CA SER A 3 19.05 1.81 7.19
C SER A 3 17.59 1.80 6.75
N SER A 4 17.19 2.78 5.94
CA SER A 4 15.87 2.78 5.29
C SER A 4 15.70 1.51 4.46
N ARG A 5 14.49 0.94 4.49
CA ARG A 5 14.14 -0.27 3.72
C ARG A 5 12.97 0.04 2.78
N ASP A 6 12.97 -0.61 1.63
CA ASP A 6 11.85 -0.59 0.71
C ASP A 6 10.66 -1.34 1.30
N VAL A 7 9.48 -0.73 1.21
CA VAL A 7 8.20 -1.28 1.61
C VAL A 7 7.26 -1.18 0.44
N TYR A 8 6.58 -2.28 0.14
CA TYR A 8 5.58 -2.35 -0.91
C TYR A 8 4.22 -2.55 -0.26
N LEU A 9 3.25 -1.69 -0.60
CA LEU A 9 1.91 -1.75 -0.06
C LEU A 9 0.92 -1.89 -1.19
N ARG A 10 0.00 -2.83 -1.07
CA ARG A 10 -1.16 -2.95 -1.94
C ARG A 10 -2.33 -2.23 -1.28
N LEU A 11 -2.91 -1.31 -2.03
CA LEU A 11 -4.12 -0.57 -1.71
C LEU A 11 -5.26 -1.18 -2.52
N GLU A 12 -6.21 -1.81 -1.84
CA GLU A 12 -7.40 -2.39 -2.45
C GLU A 12 -8.64 -1.58 -2.03
N ASP A 13 -9.50 -1.26 -2.98
CA ASP A 13 -10.75 -0.57 -2.73
C ASP A 13 -11.84 -1.64 -2.47
N PRO A 14 -12.37 -1.76 -1.25
CA PRO A 14 -13.38 -2.77 -0.92
C PRO A 14 -14.70 -2.55 -1.65
N ALA A 15 -14.98 -1.33 -2.12
CA ALA A 15 -16.17 -1.05 -2.92
C ALA A 15 -15.99 -1.46 -4.40
N GLY A 16 -14.79 -1.90 -4.80
CA GLY A 16 -14.50 -2.35 -6.17
C GLY A 16 -14.54 -1.23 -7.21
N LYS A 17 -14.67 0.03 -6.78
CA LYS A 17 -14.77 1.20 -7.67
C LYS A 17 -13.43 1.55 -8.32
N ARG A 18 -12.32 1.15 -7.69
CA ARG A 18 -10.96 1.46 -8.14
C ARG A 18 -10.14 0.16 -8.24
N LYS A 19 -9.30 0.07 -9.27
CA LYS A 19 -8.36 -1.05 -9.42
C LYS A 19 -7.38 -1.06 -8.25
N PRO A 20 -6.99 -2.23 -7.73
CA PRO A 20 -5.97 -2.31 -6.70
C PRO A 20 -4.65 -1.74 -7.22
N VAL A 21 -3.95 -0.97 -6.41
CA VAL A 21 -2.67 -0.31 -6.75
C VAL A 21 -1.62 -0.73 -5.73
N ILE A 22 -0.42 -1.02 -6.21
CA ILE A 22 0.74 -1.32 -5.37
C ILE A 22 1.67 -0.11 -5.43
N THR A 23 2.02 0.44 -4.27
CA THR A 23 2.94 1.57 -4.14
C THR A 23 4.25 1.12 -3.49
N GLN A 24 5.36 1.74 -3.91
CA GLN A 24 6.67 1.57 -3.29
C GLN A 24 6.99 2.78 -2.41
N HIS A 25 7.47 2.52 -1.20
CA HIS A 25 7.89 3.54 -0.24
C HIS A 25 9.23 3.17 0.39
N LEU A 26 10.03 4.17 0.75
CA LEU A 26 11.25 3.98 1.53
C LEU A 26 10.96 4.38 2.98
N ALA A 27 10.96 3.42 3.90
CA ALA A 27 10.63 3.65 5.30
C ALA A 27 11.81 3.31 6.22
N TRP A 28 11.99 4.11 7.26
CA TRP A 28 12.99 3.82 8.31
C TRP A 28 12.54 2.68 9.21
N ASP A 29 11.24 2.61 9.49
CA ASP A 29 10.57 1.55 10.23
C ASP A 29 9.40 1.02 9.38
N PRO A 30 9.61 -0.11 8.68
CA PRO A 30 8.59 -0.70 7.81
C PRO A 30 7.30 -1.07 8.54
N GLU A 31 7.41 -1.62 9.75
CA GLU A 31 6.25 -2.10 10.49
C GLU A 31 5.39 -0.93 10.96
N ARG A 32 6.04 0.10 11.52
CA ARG A 32 5.35 1.32 11.93
C ARG A 32 4.75 2.06 10.73
N PHE A 33 5.43 2.04 9.58
CA PHE A 33 4.90 2.63 8.35
C PHE A 33 3.65 1.90 7.86
N VAL A 34 3.67 0.56 7.79
CA VAL A 34 2.51 -0.26 7.37
C VAL A 34 1.31 0.02 8.28
N GLN A 35 1.52 0.03 9.61
CA GLN A 35 0.45 0.33 10.57
C GLN A 35 -0.12 1.74 10.37
N SER A 36 0.74 2.74 10.16
CA SER A 36 0.30 4.11 9.89
C SER A 36 -0.52 4.21 8.61
N GLN A 37 -0.14 3.48 7.55
CA GLN A 37 -0.89 3.43 6.29
C GLN A 37 -2.24 2.73 6.47
N MET A 38 -2.29 1.62 7.22
CA MET A 38 -3.54 0.94 7.56
C MET A 38 -4.50 1.88 8.30
N GLN A 39 -4.02 2.61 9.32
CA GLN A 39 -4.84 3.58 10.04
C GLN A 39 -5.32 4.71 9.13
N ALA A 40 -4.43 5.32 8.35
CA ALA A 40 -4.76 6.45 7.49
C ALA A 40 -5.83 6.09 6.42
N HIS A 41 -5.83 4.85 5.92
CA HIS A 41 -6.77 4.40 4.90
C HIS A 41 -8.03 3.70 5.44
N MET A 42 -8.00 3.18 6.67
CA MET A 42 -9.19 2.58 7.31
C MET A 42 -10.01 3.61 8.09
N ASP A 43 -9.37 4.60 8.72
CA ASP A 43 -10.00 5.61 9.59
C ASP A 43 -10.50 6.85 8.81
N VAL A 44 -10.84 6.67 7.53
CA VAL A 44 -11.45 7.73 6.73
C VAL A 44 -12.95 7.81 6.99
N LYS A 45 -13.45 9.04 7.10
CA LYS A 45 -14.89 9.32 7.33
C LYS A 45 -15.77 8.80 6.19
N ASP A 46 -15.28 8.90 4.96
CA ASP A 46 -15.97 8.43 3.77
C ASP A 46 -15.64 6.97 3.49
N GLU A 47 -16.64 6.09 3.62
CA GLU A 47 -16.50 4.66 3.34
C GLU A 47 -16.12 4.38 1.88
N ALA A 48 -16.47 5.29 0.96
CA ALA A 48 -16.09 5.23 -0.45
C ALA A 48 -14.60 5.49 -0.71
N ASP A 49 -13.87 6.06 0.25
CA ASP A 49 -12.42 6.25 0.19
C ASP A 49 -11.65 5.32 1.13
N ARG A 50 -12.35 4.46 1.88
CA ARG A 50 -11.68 3.41 2.65
C ARG A 50 -10.92 2.50 1.72
N ARG A 51 -9.67 2.23 2.06
CA ARG A 51 -8.83 1.27 1.32
C ARG A 51 -8.25 0.26 2.28
N ILE A 52 -8.28 -1.00 1.87
CA ILE A 52 -7.61 -2.08 2.56
C ILE A 52 -6.14 -2.02 2.16
N VAL A 53 -5.27 -1.86 3.15
CA VAL A 53 -3.82 -1.87 2.96
C VAL A 53 -3.29 -3.25 3.31
N THR A 54 -2.66 -3.92 2.34
CA THR A 54 -1.97 -5.20 2.57
C THR A 54 -0.49 -5.08 2.20
N PRO A 55 0.42 -5.68 3.00
CA PRO A 55 1.84 -5.72 2.63
C PRO A 55 2.02 -6.55 1.36
N ALA A 56 2.78 -6.01 0.42
CA ALA A 56 3.08 -6.64 -0.86
C ALA A 56 4.59 -6.88 -1.02
N THR A 57 4.96 -7.56 -2.10
CA THR A 57 6.36 -7.82 -2.47
C THR A 57 6.79 -6.99 -3.68
N ARG A 58 8.11 -6.82 -3.81
CA ARG A 58 8.73 -6.19 -5.00
C ARG A 58 8.31 -6.88 -6.31
N ALA A 59 8.18 -8.21 -6.29
CA ALA A 59 7.77 -8.98 -7.47
C ALA A 59 6.35 -8.61 -7.92
N GLU A 60 5.43 -8.44 -6.97
CA GLU A 60 4.05 -8.04 -7.27
C GLU A 60 3.97 -6.60 -7.78
N TYR A 61 4.75 -5.68 -7.20
CA TYR A 61 4.85 -4.31 -7.70
C TYR A 61 5.32 -4.26 -9.15
N LEU A 62 6.38 -4.99 -9.49
CA LEU A 62 6.90 -5.07 -10.87
C LEU A 62 5.89 -5.73 -11.82
N ALA A 63 5.21 -6.79 -11.39
CA ALA A 63 4.18 -7.44 -12.20
C ALA A 63 2.99 -6.52 -12.49
N GLN A 64 2.60 -5.67 -11.54
CA GLN A 64 1.55 -4.68 -11.76
C GLN A 64 1.99 -3.59 -12.73
N HIS A 65 3.21 -3.07 -12.57
CA HIS A 65 3.78 -2.07 -13.48
C HIS A 65 3.98 -2.61 -14.90
N GLN A 66 4.34 -3.89 -15.06
CA GLN A 66 4.42 -4.53 -16.38
C GLN A 66 3.06 -4.72 -17.03
N LYS A 67 1.99 -4.97 -16.27
CA LYS A 67 0.62 -5.11 -16.78
C LYS A 67 -0.03 -3.77 -17.19
N ALA A 68 0.56 -2.65 -16.78
CA ALA A 68 0.05 -1.31 -17.07
C ALA A 68 0.63 -0.70 -18.36
N ASN A 69 1.47 -1.44 -19.09
CA ASN A 69 2.10 -1.06 -20.35
C ASN A 69 1.58 -1.95 -21.50
#